data_AF-A0A7W1RRK1-F1
#
_entry.id   AF-A0A7W1RRK1-F1
#
_cell.length_a   1.000
_cell.length_b   1.000
_cell.length_c   1.000
_cell.angle_alpha   90.00
_cell.angle_beta   90.00
_cell.angle_gamma   90.00
#
_symmetry.space_group_name_H-M   'P 1'
#
loop_
_entity.id
_entity.type
_entity.pdbx_description
1 polymer ?
#
loop_
_entity_poly.entity_id
_entity_poly.type
_entity_poly.pdbx_seq_one_letter_code
_entity_poly.pdbx_strand_id
1 'polypeptide(L)'
;MTIMFLDVRDFTGFAEGRSATETVASLNALFERVVPIVHRHGGHVDKFVGDGLLAVFGAPRRQDDHAERALRAALEIARDLRDDAESEIEIGTGVNTGYVLAGNVGGGGRLEFSVIGDAVNVAAAGRGVHARDRRRHPRDRAHAGVDRRGRRRVRGALAGRAEGQA
;
A
#
# COMPACT_ATOMS: atom_id res chain seq x y z
N MET A 1 -7.53 -4.40 -20.56
CA MET A 1 -6.37 -4.31 -19.66
C MET A 1 -6.84 -3.79 -18.32
N THR A 2 -6.18 -4.20 -17.23
CA THR A 2 -6.46 -3.69 -15.88
C THR A 2 -5.22 -3.02 -15.32
N ILE A 3 -5.41 -1.89 -14.67
CA ILE A 3 -4.37 -1.12 -14.00
C ILE A 3 -4.62 -1.19 -12.51
N MET A 4 -3.55 -1.40 -11.75
CA MET A 4 -3.52 -1.32 -10.30
C MET A 4 -2.56 -0.21 -9.90
N PHE A 5 -3.04 0.70 -9.07
CA PHE A 5 -2.23 1.67 -8.35
C PHE A 5 -2.13 1.24 -6.90
N LEU A 6 -0.94 1.36 -6.35
CA LEU A 6 -0.67 1.25 -4.92
C LEU A 6 0.02 2.53 -4.46
N ASP A 7 -0.36 3.03 -3.30
CA ASP A 7 0.10 4.30 -2.74
C ASP A 7 0.20 4.19 -1.21
N VAL A 8 1.16 4.86 -0.57
CA VAL A 8 1.29 4.82 0.89
C VAL A 8 0.36 5.85 1.51
N ARG A 9 -0.47 5.41 2.46
CA ARG A 9 -1.37 6.30 3.20
C ARG A 9 -0.56 7.18 4.13
N ASP A 10 -0.90 8.47 4.11
CA ASP A 10 -0.25 9.48 4.95
C ASP A 10 1.29 9.44 4.85
N PHE A 11 1.80 9.31 3.62
CA PHE A 11 3.24 9.23 3.38
C PHE A 11 3.99 10.44 3.93
N THR A 12 3.37 11.63 3.93
CA THR A 12 3.95 12.83 4.55
C THR A 12 4.18 12.61 6.04
N GLY A 13 3.16 12.18 6.79
CA GLY A 13 3.31 11.86 8.22
C GLY A 13 4.27 10.68 8.47
N PHE A 14 4.33 9.71 7.56
CA PHE A 14 5.31 8.63 7.61
C PHE A 14 6.75 9.13 7.42
N ALA A 15 6.99 10.05 6.49
CA ALA A 15 8.33 10.57 6.22
C ALA A 15 8.78 11.61 7.27
N GLU A 16 7.85 12.24 7.97
CA GLU A 16 8.14 13.21 9.02
C GLU A 16 9.00 12.60 10.14
N GLY A 17 10.14 13.23 10.42
CA GLY A 17 11.07 12.79 11.46
C GLY A 17 11.99 11.62 11.06
N ARG A 18 11.87 11.09 9.83
CA ARG A 18 12.80 10.09 9.26
C ARG A 18 13.80 10.76 8.32
N SER A 19 15.01 10.20 8.24
CA SER A 19 15.96 10.58 7.20
C SER A 19 15.53 10.03 5.84
N ALA A 20 16.01 10.66 4.75
CA ALA A 20 15.73 10.17 3.40
C ALA A 20 16.14 8.70 3.20
N THR A 21 17.27 8.29 3.80
CA THR A 21 17.76 6.90 3.72
C THR A 21 16.83 5.93 4.42
N GLU A 22 16.30 6.27 5.60
CA GLU A 22 15.33 5.44 6.33
C GLU A 22 14.00 5.33 5.58
N THR A 23 13.52 6.44 5.01
CA THR A 23 12.31 6.46 4.19
C THR A 23 12.45 5.57 2.96
N VAL A 24 13.57 5.69 2.22
CA VAL A 24 13.84 4.85 1.04
C VAL A 24 14.00 3.38 1.43
N ALA A 25 14.68 3.07 2.54
CA ALA A 25 14.81 1.69 3.02
C ALA A 25 13.43 1.07 3.32
N SER A 26 12.52 1.84 3.91
CA SER A 26 11.16 1.39 4.21
C SER A 26 10.33 1.14 2.94
N LEU A 27 10.44 2.03 1.94
CA LEU A 27 9.79 1.85 0.64
C LEU A 27 10.34 0.62 -0.10
N ASN A 28 11.66 0.41 -0.08
CA ASN A 28 12.27 -0.77 -0.68
C ASN A 28 11.78 -2.06 -0.03
N ALA A 29 11.71 -2.11 1.32
CA ALA A 29 11.18 -3.25 2.03
C ALA A 29 9.70 -3.53 1.69
N LEU A 30 8.89 -2.49 1.52
CA LEU A 30 7.51 -2.62 1.02
C LEU A 30 7.50 -3.23 -0.39
N PHE A 31 8.28 -2.69 -1.32
CA PHE A 31 8.29 -3.14 -2.71
C PHE A 31 8.86 -4.55 -2.89
N GLU A 32 9.84 -4.95 -2.08
CA GLU A 32 10.36 -6.32 -2.04
C GLU A 32 9.28 -7.34 -1.71
N ARG A 33 8.23 -6.95 -0.96
CA ARG A 33 7.09 -7.81 -0.67
C ARG A 33 6.02 -7.75 -1.75
N VAL A 34 5.64 -6.54 -2.17
CA VAL A 34 4.53 -6.30 -3.08
C VAL A 34 4.82 -6.77 -4.51
N VAL A 35 6.00 -6.47 -5.04
CA VAL A 35 6.36 -6.75 -6.44
C VAL A 35 6.28 -8.25 -6.76
N PRO A 36 6.79 -9.17 -5.92
CA PRO A 36 6.57 -10.60 -6.10
C PRO A 36 5.10 -11.01 -6.17
N ILE A 37 4.21 -10.38 -5.39
CA ILE A 37 2.77 -10.70 -5.41
C ILE A 37 2.17 -10.33 -6.76
N VAL A 38 2.47 -9.13 -7.25
CA VAL A 38 2.02 -8.68 -8.58
C VAL A 38 2.46 -9.66 -9.66
N HIS A 39 3.73 -10.06 -9.66
CA HIS A 39 4.28 -11.02 -10.61
C HIS A 39 3.64 -12.41 -10.50
N ARG A 40 3.40 -12.93 -9.28
CA ARG A 40 2.73 -14.23 -9.06
C ARG A 40 1.33 -14.29 -9.69
N HIS A 41 0.59 -13.19 -9.66
CA HIS A 41 -0.73 -13.09 -10.29
C HIS A 41 -0.66 -12.79 -11.78
N GLY A 42 0.53 -12.63 -12.36
CA GLY A 42 0.74 -12.36 -13.78
C GLY A 42 0.64 -10.88 -14.15
N GLY A 43 0.65 -9.98 -13.17
CA GLY A 43 0.81 -8.56 -13.43
C GLY A 43 2.27 -8.20 -13.72
N HIS A 44 2.47 -7.00 -14.23
CA HIS A 44 3.79 -6.40 -14.45
C HIS A 44 3.85 -5.04 -13.78
N VAL A 45 4.90 -4.77 -13.01
CA VAL A 45 5.14 -3.44 -12.45
C VAL A 45 5.74 -2.58 -13.55
N ASP A 46 4.98 -1.58 -13.99
CA ASP A 46 5.38 -0.66 -15.05
C ASP A 46 6.40 0.35 -14.52
N LYS A 47 6.05 1.02 -13.42
CA LYS A 47 6.92 2.01 -12.78
C LYS A 47 6.56 2.25 -11.32
N PHE A 48 7.53 2.77 -10.58
CA PHE A 48 7.32 3.39 -9.27
C PHE A 48 6.89 4.85 -9.48
N VAL A 49 5.90 5.32 -8.70
CA VAL A 49 5.34 6.67 -8.80
C VAL A 49 5.29 7.26 -7.40
N GLY A 50 6.26 8.12 -7.07
CA GLY A 50 6.40 8.64 -5.71
C GLY A 50 6.69 7.53 -4.70
N ASP A 51 5.84 7.43 -3.69
CA ASP A 51 5.81 6.41 -2.64
C ASP A 51 5.01 5.14 -3.04
N GLY A 52 4.44 5.14 -4.24
CA GLY A 52 3.61 4.08 -4.77
C GLY A 52 4.18 3.34 -5.98
N LEU A 53 3.37 2.48 -6.56
CA LEU A 53 3.66 1.81 -7.83
C LEU A 53 2.42 1.70 -8.74
N LEU A 54 2.70 1.60 -10.04
CA LEU A 54 1.72 1.28 -11.08
C LEU A 54 2.02 -0.13 -11.61
N ALA A 55 1.02 -1.00 -11.55
CA ALA A 55 1.07 -2.32 -12.14
C ALA A 55 -0.02 -2.50 -13.20
N VAL A 56 0.29 -3.30 -14.21
CA VAL A 56 -0.60 -3.60 -15.34
C VAL A 56 -0.86 -5.09 -15.44
N PHE A 57 -2.08 -5.45 -15.80
CA PHE A 57 -2.54 -6.82 -16.05
C PHE A 57 -3.17 -6.90 -17.44
N GLY A 58 -2.83 -7.93 -18.19
CA GLY A 58 -3.20 -8.07 -19.61
C GLY A 58 -2.23 -7.39 -20.58
N ALA A 59 -1.05 -6.98 -20.11
CA ALA A 59 0.10 -6.56 -20.91
C ALA A 59 1.41 -7.01 -20.21
N PRO A 60 2.51 -7.27 -20.95
CA PRO A 60 2.63 -7.23 -22.42
C PRO A 60 1.95 -8.43 -23.09
N ARG A 61 1.62 -9.48 -22.35
CA ARG A 61 0.84 -10.63 -22.85
C ARG A 61 -0.64 -10.41 -22.58
N ARG A 62 -1.47 -10.68 -23.58
CA ARG A 62 -2.93 -10.66 -23.45
C ARG A 62 -3.36 -11.71 -22.41
N GLN A 63 -4.25 -11.30 -21.51
CA GLN A 63 -4.86 -12.13 -20.47
C GLN A 63 -6.36 -11.84 -20.46
N ASP A 64 -7.21 -12.85 -20.69
CA ASP A 64 -8.67 -12.66 -20.66
C ASP A 64 -9.20 -12.44 -19.23
N ASP A 65 -8.49 -12.96 -18.24
CA ASP A 65 -8.77 -12.87 -16.80
C ASP A 65 -8.01 -11.73 -16.10
N HIS A 66 -7.53 -10.72 -16.85
CA HIS A 66 -6.68 -9.65 -16.31
C HIS A 66 -7.28 -8.90 -15.11
N ALA A 67 -8.60 -8.70 -15.10
CA ALA A 67 -9.30 -7.99 -14.02
C ALA A 67 -9.35 -8.83 -12.73
N GLU A 68 -9.60 -10.12 -12.87
CA GLU A 68 -9.62 -11.05 -11.74
C GLU A 68 -8.22 -11.20 -11.13
N ARG A 69 -7.18 -11.33 -11.97
CA ARG A 69 -5.79 -11.36 -11.53
C ARG A 69 -5.40 -10.13 -10.73
N ALA A 70 -5.75 -8.95 -11.21
CA ALA A 70 -5.46 -7.69 -10.52
C ALA A 70 -6.14 -7.63 -9.14
N LEU A 71 -7.40 -8.03 -9.05
CA LEU A 71 -8.13 -8.09 -7.79
C LEU A 71 -7.54 -9.11 -6.81
N ARG A 72 -7.17 -10.31 -7.30
CA ARG A 72 -6.51 -11.34 -6.47
C ARG A 72 -5.16 -10.84 -5.94
N ALA A 73 -4.36 -10.17 -6.78
CA ALA A 73 -3.12 -9.54 -6.36
C ALA A 73 -3.35 -8.49 -5.27
N ALA A 74 -4.28 -7.55 -5.49
CA ALA A 74 -4.62 -6.51 -4.53
C ALA A 74 -5.08 -7.09 -3.17
N LEU A 75 -5.90 -8.14 -3.20
CA LEU A 75 -6.36 -8.82 -1.99
C LEU A 75 -5.23 -9.56 -1.25
N GLU A 76 -4.31 -10.18 -1.98
CA GLU A 76 -3.15 -10.85 -1.37
C GLU A 76 -2.18 -9.84 -0.77
N ILE A 77 -1.90 -8.74 -1.44
CA ILE A 77 -1.10 -7.63 -0.90
C ILE A 77 -1.73 -7.08 0.38
N ALA A 78 -3.04 -6.82 0.37
CA ALA A 78 -3.73 -6.31 1.54
C ALA A 78 -3.71 -7.28 2.73
N ARG A 79 -3.69 -8.60 2.47
CA ARG A 79 -3.54 -9.63 3.52
C ARG A 79 -2.12 -9.71 4.04
N ASP A 80 -1.13 -9.79 3.14
CA ASP A 80 0.29 -9.88 3.48
C ASP A 80 0.73 -8.72 4.37
N LEU A 81 0.34 -7.49 4.02
CA LEU A 81 0.69 -6.31 4.81
C LEU A 81 -0.11 -6.19 6.11
N ARG A 82 -1.35 -6.69 6.15
CA ARG A 82 -2.14 -6.72 7.39
C ARG A 82 -1.55 -7.68 8.42
N ASP A 83 -1.07 -8.83 7.96
CA ASP A 83 -0.56 -9.88 8.84
C ASP A 83 0.87 -9.57 9.34
N ASP A 84 1.50 -8.52 8.82
CA ASP A 84 2.75 -7.98 9.33
C ASP A 84 2.51 -6.97 10.46
N ALA A 85 2.64 -7.46 11.69
CA ALA A 85 2.49 -6.65 12.90
C ALA A 85 3.56 -5.56 13.07
N GLU A 86 4.69 -5.68 12.38
CA GLU A 86 5.80 -4.72 12.43
C GLU A 86 5.69 -3.67 11.32
N SER A 87 4.73 -3.82 10.40
CA SER A 87 4.54 -2.87 9.31
C SER A 87 4.06 -1.52 9.83
N GLU A 88 4.86 -0.48 9.59
CA GLU A 88 4.49 0.90 9.89
C GLU A 88 3.82 1.60 8.71
N ILE A 89 3.71 0.92 7.57
CA ILE A 89 3.22 1.45 6.31
C ILE A 89 1.84 0.89 6.05
N GLU A 90 0.85 1.77 5.99
CA GLU A 90 -0.46 1.44 5.45
C GLU A 90 -0.53 1.82 3.97
N ILE A 91 -1.18 1.01 3.14
CA ILE A 91 -1.32 1.28 1.71
C ILE A 91 -2.79 1.47 1.29
N GLY A 92 -2.97 2.23 0.22
CA GLY A 92 -4.18 2.22 -0.60
C GLY A 92 -3.95 1.41 -1.87
N THR A 93 -4.97 0.70 -2.35
CA THR A 93 -4.92 0.05 -3.66
C THR A 93 -6.16 0.40 -4.46
N GLY A 94 -5.95 0.96 -5.65
CA GLY A 94 -6.99 1.26 -6.62
C GLY A 94 -6.85 0.36 -7.84
N VAL A 95 -7.92 -0.33 -8.22
CA VAL A 95 -7.96 -1.18 -9.42
C VAL A 95 -8.99 -0.64 -10.41
N ASN A 96 -8.61 -0.55 -11.68
CA ASN A 96 -9.54 -0.17 -12.74
C ASN A 96 -9.27 -0.89 -14.06
N THR A 97 -10.34 -1.21 -14.78
CA THR A 97 -10.28 -1.90 -16.07
C THR A 97 -10.80 -0.98 -17.17
N GLY A 98 -10.12 -0.97 -18.31
CA GLY A 98 -10.64 -0.27 -19.47
C GLY A 98 -9.73 -0.38 -20.70
N TYR A 99 -10.13 0.36 -21.73
CA TYR A 99 -9.33 0.55 -22.92
C TYR A 99 -8.20 1.53 -22.62
N VAL A 100 -6.99 1.08 -22.92
CA VAL A 100 -5.77 1.85 -22.68
C VAL A 100 -4.82 1.58 -23.81
N LEU A 101 -4.13 2.63 -24.25
CA LEU A 101 -3.03 2.52 -25.17
C LEU A 101 -1.77 2.26 -24.32
N ALA A 102 -1.18 1.08 -24.50
CA ALA A 102 0.07 0.71 -23.84
C ALA A 102 1.17 0.67 -24.90
N GLY A 103 2.22 1.48 -24.73
CA GLY A 103 3.31 1.55 -25.69
C GLY A 103 4.42 2.50 -25.24
N ASN A 104 5.54 2.48 -25.96
CA ASN A 104 6.64 3.40 -25.70
C ASN A 104 6.27 4.79 -26.20
N VAL A 105 6.23 5.75 -25.28
CA VAL A 105 5.98 7.17 -25.58
C VAL A 105 7.24 7.93 -25.20
N GLY A 106 7.69 8.82 -26.08
CA GLY A 106 8.93 9.55 -25.86
C GLY A 106 9.36 10.45 -27.01
N GLY A 107 10.26 11.38 -26.70
CA GLY A 107 10.84 12.36 -27.61
C GLY A 107 12.10 12.97 -26.97
N GLY A 108 13.06 13.41 -27.79
CA GLY A 108 14.32 13.98 -27.28
C GLY A 108 15.29 12.96 -26.66
N GLY A 109 15.28 11.71 -27.13
CA GLY A 109 16.22 10.66 -26.69
C GLY A 109 15.77 9.88 -25.45
N ARG A 110 14.58 10.15 -24.91
CA ARG A 110 13.98 9.41 -23.79
C ARG A 110 12.71 8.70 -24.27
N LEU A 111 12.64 7.40 -24.04
CA LEU A 111 11.49 6.54 -24.31
C LEU A 111 11.05 5.89 -23.00
N GLU A 112 9.77 5.98 -22.68
CA GLU A 112 9.18 5.32 -21.51
C GLU A 112 7.94 4.53 -21.93
N PHE A 113 7.78 3.32 -21.39
CA PHE A 113 6.52 2.61 -21.51
C PHE A 113 5.44 3.43 -20.77
N SER A 114 4.35 3.71 -21.49
CA SER A 114 3.26 4.53 -20.99
C SER A 114 1.95 3.82 -21.27
N VAL A 115 1.08 3.89 -20.27
CA VAL A 115 -0.32 3.50 -20.39
C VAL A 115 -1.14 4.78 -20.40
N ILE A 116 -1.88 5.02 -21.48
CA ILE A 116 -2.70 6.23 -21.68
C ILE A 116 -4.15 5.82 -21.89
N GLY A 117 -5.07 6.44 -21.14
CA GLY A 117 -6.51 6.27 -21.31
C GLY A 117 -7.28 6.62 -20.04
N ASP A 118 -8.60 6.80 -20.15
CA ASP A 118 -9.48 7.18 -19.04
C ASP A 118 -9.37 6.22 -17.85
N ALA A 119 -9.04 4.95 -18.12
CA ALA A 119 -8.88 3.97 -17.08
C ALA A 119 -7.71 4.25 -16.12
N VAL A 120 -6.66 4.93 -16.61
CA VAL A 120 -5.50 5.36 -15.82
C VAL A 120 -5.91 6.49 -14.87
N ASN A 121 -6.61 7.49 -15.40
CA ASN A 121 -7.05 8.67 -14.64
C ASN A 121 -8.05 8.31 -13.53
N VAL A 122 -8.94 7.34 -13.77
CA VAL A 122 -9.90 6.88 -12.76
C VAL A 122 -9.22 6.11 -11.63
N ALA A 123 -8.20 5.30 -11.93
CA ALA A 123 -7.46 4.56 -10.92
C ALA A 123 -6.53 5.49 -10.11
N ALA A 124 -5.81 6.40 -10.77
CA ALA A 124 -4.95 7.39 -10.14
C ALA A 124 -5.72 8.37 -9.25
N ALA A 125 -6.94 8.75 -9.63
CA ALA A 125 -7.80 9.63 -8.82
C ALA A 125 -8.44 8.93 -7.60
N GLY A 126 -8.10 7.66 -7.32
CA GLY A 126 -8.73 6.89 -6.26
C GLY A 126 -10.24 6.73 -6.47
N ARG A 127 -10.71 6.65 -7.72
CA ARG A 127 -12.14 6.40 -8.06
C ARG A 127 -12.43 4.95 -8.46
N GLY A 128 -11.40 4.10 -8.51
CA GLY A 128 -11.53 2.65 -8.74
C GLY A 128 -12.15 1.89 -7.56
N VAL A 129 -12.35 0.58 -7.74
CA VAL A 129 -12.81 -0.29 -6.64
C VAL A 129 -11.69 -0.38 -5.62
N HIS A 130 -11.95 0.15 -4.43
CA HIS A 130 -11.04 0.07 -3.30
C HIS A 130 -11.31 -1.21 -2.53
N ALA A 131 -10.28 -2.00 -2.27
CA ALA A 131 -10.30 -2.90 -1.13
C ALA A 131 -10.27 -2.04 0.16
N ARG A 132 -11.41 -1.49 0.56
CA ARG A 132 -11.54 -0.72 1.80
C ARG A 132 -11.48 -1.68 2.97
N ASP A 133 -10.37 -1.73 3.69
CA ASP A 133 -10.41 -2.11 5.09
C ASP A 133 -10.71 -0.87 5.93
N ARG A 134 -11.87 -0.87 6.61
CA ARG A 134 -12.34 0.23 7.49
C ARG A 134 -12.03 -0.06 8.97
N ARG A 135 -10.98 -0.82 9.28
CA ARG A 135 -10.59 -1.06 10.67
C ARG A 135 -9.44 -0.13 11.06
N ARG A 136 -9.73 0.73 12.05
CA ARG A 136 -8.75 1.58 12.72
C ARG A 136 -7.63 0.71 13.30
N HIS A 137 -6.38 1.08 13.01
CA HIS A 137 -5.20 0.42 13.55
C HIS A 137 -5.24 0.40 15.09
N PRO A 138 -4.77 -0.65 15.76
CA PRO A 138 -4.65 -0.69 17.22
C PRO A 138 -3.81 0.47 17.83
N ARG A 139 -3.08 1.25 17.03
CA ARG A 139 -2.32 2.44 17.47
C ARG A 139 -3.27 3.60 17.84
N ASP A 140 -4.51 3.61 17.35
CA ASP A 140 -5.55 4.61 17.71
C ASP A 140 -6.07 4.49 19.15
N ARG A 141 -5.63 3.48 19.92
CA ARG A 141 -6.02 3.31 21.34
C ARG A 141 -5.04 3.92 22.35
N ALA A 142 -3.91 4.46 21.92
CA ALA A 142 -2.85 4.90 22.82
C ALA A 142 -2.57 6.41 22.78
N HIS A 143 -3.59 7.26 22.77
CA HIS A 143 -3.42 8.64 23.25
C HIS A 143 -3.65 8.68 24.76
N ALA A 144 -2.62 8.31 25.52
CA ALA A 144 -2.48 8.74 26.89
C ALA A 144 -2.24 10.26 26.88
N GLY A 145 -3.23 11.03 27.30
CA GLY A 145 -3.13 12.48 27.43
C GLY A 145 -1.92 12.86 28.31
N VAL A 146 -1.01 13.64 27.73
CA VAL A 146 0.08 14.30 28.45
C VAL A 146 -0.48 15.61 28.99
N ASP A 147 -0.59 15.72 30.32
CA ASP A 147 -0.88 16.99 30.98
C ASP A 147 0.31 17.97 30.77
N ARG A 148 0.02 19.27 30.70
CA ARG A 148 0.92 20.40 30.41
C ARG A 148 2.10 20.57 31.40
N ARG A 149 2.34 19.61 32.28
CA ARG A 149 3.47 19.56 33.22
C ARG A 149 4.44 18.39 33.00
N GLY A 150 4.32 17.64 31.89
CA GLY A 150 5.38 16.72 31.42
C GLY A 150 5.65 15.49 32.29
N ARG A 151 4.68 14.99 33.07
CA ARG A 151 4.84 13.73 33.83
C ARG A 151 4.03 12.59 33.21
N ARG A 152 4.73 11.58 32.67
CA ARG A 152 4.13 10.29 32.28
C ARG A 152 3.56 9.61 33.53
N ARG A 153 2.25 9.37 33.57
CA ARG A 153 1.66 8.43 34.54
C ARG A 153 1.76 7.02 33.98
N VAL A 154 2.67 6.22 34.54
CA VAL A 154 2.61 4.76 34.38
C VAL A 154 1.56 4.26 35.37
N ARG A 155 0.41 3.78 34.89
CA ARG A 155 -0.47 2.96 35.73
C ARG A 155 0.17 1.58 35.85
N GLY A 156 0.77 1.32 37.02
CA GLY A 156 1.29 0.00 37.36
C GLY A 156 0.16 -1.02 37.42
N ALA A 157 0.31 -2.11 36.66
CA ALA A 157 -0.38 -3.35 36.94
C ALA A 157 0.35 -4.02 38.11
N LEU A 158 -0.15 -3.79 39.33
CA LEU A 158 0.26 -4.57 40.49
C LEU A 158 -0.43 -5.94 40.42
N ALA A 159 0.41 -6.96 40.47
CA ALA A 159 0.04 -8.34 40.68
C ALA A 159 -0.69 -8.52 42.03
N GLY A 160 -1.68 -9.41 42.04
CA GLY A 160 -2.30 -9.92 43.26
C GLY A 160 -2.72 -11.38 43.04
N ARG A 161 -1.84 -12.32 43.38
CA ARG A 161 -2.22 -13.68 43.80
C ARG A 161 -2.30 -13.67 45.33
N ALA A 162 -3.40 -14.17 45.88
CA ALA A 162 -3.56 -14.92 47.15
C ALA A 162 -5.07 -14.92 47.48
N GLU A 163 -5.77 -16.06 47.42
CA GLU A 163 -6.04 -17.03 48.52
C GLU A 163 -7.47 -16.90 49.07
N GLY A 164 -8.20 -18.02 49.11
CA GLY A 164 -8.95 -18.46 50.30
C GLY A 164 -10.42 -18.08 50.50
N GLN A 165 -11.27 -19.12 50.50
CA GLN A 165 -12.47 -19.37 51.33
C GLN A 165 -13.79 -18.63 51.01
N ALA A 166 -14.77 -19.36 50.46
CA ALA A 166 -15.84 -20.02 51.24
C ALA A 166 -16.50 -21.12 50.39
#